data_AF-A0A2M7FV64-F1
#
_entry.id   AF-A0A2M7FV64-F1
#
_cell.length_a   1.000
_cell.length_b   1.000
_cell.length_c   1.000
_cell.angle_alpha   90.00
_cell.angle_beta   90.00
_cell.angle_gamma   90.00
#
_symmetry.space_group_name_H-M   'P 1'
#
loop_
_entity.id
_entity.type
_entity.pdbx_description
1 polymer ?
#
loop_
_entity_poly.entity_id
_entity_poly.type
_entity_poly.pdbx_seq_one_letter_code
_entity_poly.pdbx_strand_id
1 'polypeptide(L)'
;MNSFQKRTALRIAAASLFLACLASPIAWYVARESAEQAIVSLAIEESGRMLHRYDAFNLDGPEAVAHAQAAAQTISGGMFDIVEIYDSQGKKLAGATTTEGKSVESLLPHHGKPNYPEAFYRGTKLDKGVWALRVFVPLRATTTDLTLPITGYFEGVRVMPQWQQD
;
A
#
# COMPACT_ATOMS: atom_id res chain seq x y z
N MET A 1 -19.27 20.86 -51.05
CA MET A 1 -19.31 19.55 -50.37
C MET A 1 -20.60 18.84 -50.74
N ASN A 2 -20.50 17.66 -51.34
CA ASN A 2 -21.68 16.94 -51.86
C ASN A 2 -22.42 16.21 -50.72
N SER A 3 -23.70 15.89 -50.89
CA SER A 3 -24.55 15.28 -49.83
C SER A 3 -23.98 13.96 -49.28
N PHE A 4 -23.30 13.20 -50.14
CA PHE A 4 -22.60 11.97 -49.78
C PHE A 4 -21.46 12.20 -48.78
N GLN A 5 -20.64 13.23 -49.00
CA GLN A 5 -19.53 13.58 -48.10
C GLN A 5 -20.03 14.00 -46.71
N LYS A 6 -21.16 14.76 -46.65
CA LYS A 6 -21.79 15.12 -45.38
C LYS A 6 -22.28 13.90 -44.60
N ARG A 7 -22.93 12.93 -45.26
CA ARG A 7 -23.40 11.68 -44.60
C ARG A 7 -22.24 10.83 -44.10
N THR A 8 -21.16 10.71 -44.89
CA THR A 8 -19.97 9.96 -44.47
C THR A 8 -19.29 10.63 -43.27
N ALA A 9 -19.12 11.96 -43.30
CA ALA A 9 -18.55 12.70 -42.18
C ALA A 9 -19.38 12.53 -40.89
N LEU A 10 -20.71 12.56 -40.99
CA LEU A 10 -21.60 12.38 -39.84
C LEU A 10 -21.49 10.98 -39.23
N ARG A 11 -21.34 9.94 -40.07
CA ARG A 11 -21.15 8.56 -39.60
C ARG A 11 -19.81 8.36 -38.91
N ILE A 12 -18.74 8.94 -39.44
CA ILE A 12 -17.42 8.89 -38.81
C ILE A 12 -17.46 9.63 -37.48
N ALA A 13 -18.03 10.83 -37.43
CA ALA A 13 -18.16 11.59 -36.19
C ALA A 13 -18.96 10.82 -35.13
N ALA A 14 -20.08 10.20 -35.52
CA ALA A 14 -20.87 9.37 -34.62
C ALA A 14 -20.09 8.16 -34.10
N ALA A 15 -19.36 7.45 -34.98
CA ALA A 15 -18.55 6.30 -34.58
C ALA A 15 -17.40 6.71 -33.64
N SER A 16 -16.71 7.81 -33.93
CA SER A 16 -15.64 8.34 -33.07
C SER A 16 -16.15 8.77 -31.70
N LEU A 17 -17.30 9.45 -31.65
CA LEU A 17 -17.91 9.86 -30.38
C LEU A 17 -18.31 8.65 -29.55
N PHE A 18 -18.91 7.64 -30.19
CA PHE A 18 -19.30 6.41 -29.52
C PHE A 18 -18.09 5.66 -28.94
N LEU A 19 -17.01 5.54 -29.73
CA LEU A 19 -15.76 4.97 -29.26
C LEU A 19 -15.16 5.75 -28.09
N ALA A 20 -15.16 7.09 -28.15
CA ALA A 20 -14.64 7.92 -27.06
C ALA A 20 -15.48 7.74 -25.78
N CYS A 21 -16.81 7.72 -25.88
CA CYS A 21 -17.70 7.50 -24.74
C CYS A 21 -17.49 6.13 -24.07
N LEU A 22 -17.04 5.12 -24.81
CA LEU A 22 -16.71 3.80 -24.25
C LEU A 22 -15.27 3.74 -23.71
N ALA A 23 -14.32 4.30 -24.45
CA ALA A 23 -12.91 4.25 -24.08
C ALA A 23 -12.58 5.11 -22.86
N SER A 24 -13.19 6.29 -22.71
CA SER A 24 -12.87 7.22 -21.63
C SER A 24 -13.19 6.68 -20.23
N PRO A 25 -14.36 6.08 -19.95
CA PRO A 25 -14.64 5.49 -18.63
C PRO A 25 -13.74 4.29 -18.32
N ILE A 26 -13.44 3.46 -19.33
CA ILE A 26 -12.56 2.30 -19.16
C ILE A 26 -11.14 2.77 -18.86
N ALA A 27 -10.63 3.75 -19.61
CA ALA A 27 -9.31 4.33 -19.37
C ALA A 27 -9.23 5.00 -17.99
N TRP A 28 -10.29 5.70 -17.57
CA TRP A 28 -10.36 6.28 -16.22
C TRP A 28 -10.31 5.20 -15.13
N TYR A 29 -11.08 4.13 -15.27
CA TYR A 29 -11.09 3.02 -14.30
C TYR A 29 -9.73 2.33 -14.21
N VAL A 30 -9.11 2.00 -15.35
CA VAL A 30 -7.79 1.37 -15.40
C VAL A 30 -6.70 2.29 -14.84
N ALA A 31 -6.76 3.59 -15.16
CA ALA A 31 -5.82 4.57 -14.64
C ALA A 31 -5.94 4.73 -13.11
N ARG A 32 -7.17 4.69 -12.58
CA ARG A 32 -7.40 4.72 -11.12
C ARG A 32 -6.78 3.50 -10.45
N GLU A 33 -7.10 2.29 -10.91
CA GLU A 33 -6.54 1.06 -10.35
C GLU A 33 -5.01 1.03 -10.46
N SER A 34 -4.47 1.46 -11.61
CA SER A 34 -3.01 1.50 -11.84
C SER A 34 -2.32 2.53 -10.94
N ALA A 35 -2.94 3.68 -10.70
CA ALA A 35 -2.42 4.70 -9.78
C ALA A 35 -2.44 4.20 -8.33
N GLU A 36 -3.51 3.50 -7.91
CA GLU A 36 -3.57 2.87 -6.59
C GLU A 36 -2.47 1.82 -6.44
N GLN A 37 -2.33 0.90 -7.41
CA GLN A 37 -1.27 -0.11 -7.42
C GLN A 37 0.14 0.50 -7.36
N ALA A 38 0.40 1.56 -8.12
CA ALA A 38 1.71 2.22 -8.16
C ALA A 38 2.05 2.95 -6.84
N ILE A 39 1.08 3.61 -6.22
CA ILE A 39 1.25 4.23 -4.90
C ILE A 39 1.57 3.15 -3.86
N VAL A 40 0.94 1.98 -3.98
CA VAL A 40 1.13 0.90 -3.03
C VAL A 40 2.46 0.19 -3.22
N SER A 41 2.87 -0.08 -4.46
CA SER A 41 4.20 -0.65 -4.74
C SER A 41 5.30 0.28 -4.26
N LEU A 42 5.11 1.59 -4.45
CA LEU A 42 6.01 2.61 -3.91
C LEU A 42 6.01 2.59 -2.38
N ALA A 43 4.84 2.44 -1.75
CA ALA A 43 4.76 2.32 -0.30
C ALA A 43 5.49 1.07 0.23
N ILE A 44 5.41 -0.06 -0.47
CA ILE A 44 6.18 -1.29 -0.16
C ILE A 44 7.68 -1.04 -0.28
N GLU A 45 8.13 -0.46 -1.39
CA GLU A 45 9.54 -0.19 -1.65
C GLU A 45 10.12 0.82 -0.64
N GLU A 46 9.39 1.91 -0.41
CA GLU A 46 9.82 2.98 0.49
C GLU A 46 9.78 2.55 1.96
N SER A 47 8.80 1.75 2.38
CA SER A 47 8.77 1.21 3.75
C SER A 47 9.92 0.23 4.00
N GLY A 48 10.23 -0.65 3.04
CA GLY A 48 11.45 -1.47 3.09
C GLY A 48 12.71 -0.60 3.21
N ARG A 49 12.85 0.42 2.35
CA ARG A 49 14.01 1.32 2.35
C ARG A 49 14.15 2.12 3.65
N MET A 50 13.05 2.62 4.21
CA MET A 50 13.06 3.34 5.48
C MET A 50 13.52 2.42 6.62
N LEU A 51 13.05 1.18 6.69
CA LEU A 51 13.46 0.24 7.74
C LEU A 51 14.96 -0.10 7.67
N HIS A 52 15.53 -0.20 6.46
CA HIS A 52 16.97 -0.32 6.28
C HIS A 52 17.76 0.90 6.75
N ARG A 53 17.23 2.12 6.54
CA ARG A 53 17.87 3.35 7.01
C ARG A 53 17.97 3.39 8.55
N TYR A 54 17.04 2.77 9.26
CA TYR A 54 16.99 2.75 10.72
C TYR A 54 17.60 1.50 11.36
N ASP A 55 18.37 0.70 10.60
CA ASP A 55 19.00 -0.55 11.06
C ASP A 55 18.00 -1.59 11.61
N ALA A 56 16.71 -1.44 11.31
CA ALA A 56 15.63 -2.28 11.83
C ALA A 56 15.50 -3.63 11.10
N PHE A 57 16.58 -4.13 10.51
CA PHE A 57 16.65 -5.45 9.88
C PHE A 57 17.41 -6.46 10.74
N ASN A 58 18.21 -6.03 11.73
CA ASN A 58 18.88 -6.92 12.68
C ASN A 58 18.02 -7.07 13.95
N LEU A 59 16.92 -7.80 13.81
CA LEU A 59 15.86 -7.89 14.81
C LEU A 59 16.00 -9.04 15.82
N ASP A 60 17.13 -9.77 15.77
CA ASP A 60 17.44 -10.87 16.69
C ASP A 60 18.48 -10.49 17.77
N GLY A 61 19.01 -9.26 17.72
CA GLY A 61 20.01 -8.75 18.66
C GLY A 61 19.42 -8.21 19.99
N PRO A 62 20.26 -7.98 21.02
CA PRO A 62 19.81 -7.45 22.33
C PRO A 62 19.18 -6.06 22.25
N GLU A 63 19.49 -5.29 21.20
CA GLU A 63 18.92 -3.96 20.96
C GLU A 63 17.75 -3.96 19.96
N ALA A 64 17.34 -5.13 19.46
CA ALA A 64 16.32 -5.26 18.42
C ALA A 64 15.01 -4.55 18.75
N VAL A 65 14.57 -4.64 20.02
CA VAL A 65 13.34 -3.98 20.49
C VAL A 65 13.50 -2.46 20.45
N ALA A 66 14.67 -1.92 20.84
CA ALA A 66 14.90 -0.48 20.86
C ALA A 66 14.93 0.10 19.43
N HIS A 67 15.64 -0.57 18.52
CA HIS A 67 15.71 -0.19 17.11
C HIS A 67 14.34 -0.30 16.42
N ALA A 68 13.62 -1.39 16.66
CA ALA A 68 12.25 -1.56 16.17
C ALA A 68 11.31 -0.47 16.71
N GLN A 69 11.43 -0.11 17.99
CA GLN A 69 10.59 0.94 18.59
C GLN A 69 10.88 2.32 17.98
N ALA A 70 12.15 2.67 17.78
CA ALA A 70 12.55 3.92 17.14
C ALA A 70 12.07 3.99 15.69
N ALA A 71 12.20 2.90 14.93
CA ALA A 71 11.71 2.80 13.57
C ALA A 71 10.17 2.94 13.52
N ALA A 72 9.44 2.22 14.38
CA ALA A 72 7.99 2.28 14.43
C ALA A 72 7.47 3.70 14.71
N GLN A 73 8.06 4.38 15.69
CA GLN A 73 7.70 5.76 16.03
C GLN A 73 8.00 6.75 14.90
N THR A 74 9.09 6.56 14.17
CA THR A 74 9.50 7.46 13.09
C THR A 74 8.63 7.30 11.84
N ILE A 75 8.23 6.05 11.55
CA ILE A 75 7.40 5.73 10.38
C ILE A 75 5.93 6.11 10.62
N SER A 76 5.48 5.99 11.87
CA SER A 76 4.13 6.38 12.30
C SER A 76 3.93 7.91 12.18
N GLY A 77 2.78 8.33 11.66
CA GLY A 77 2.45 9.75 11.46
C GLY A 77 2.96 10.35 10.15
N GLY A 78 3.88 9.66 9.46
CA GLY A 78 4.28 9.99 8.09
C GLY A 78 3.47 9.19 7.07
N MET A 79 4.00 8.02 6.72
CA MET A 79 3.41 7.14 5.70
C MET A 79 2.30 6.24 6.25
N PHE A 80 2.34 5.90 7.54
CA PHE A 80 1.43 4.94 8.15
C PHE A 80 0.83 5.49 9.45
N ASP A 81 -0.41 5.12 9.69
CA ASP A 81 -1.18 5.44 10.89
C ASP A 81 -1.04 4.35 11.95
N ILE A 82 -0.77 3.10 11.53
CA ILE A 82 -0.42 1.99 12.42
C ILE A 82 0.86 1.35 11.87
N VAL A 83 1.82 1.10 12.74
CA VAL A 83 3.07 0.40 12.41
C VAL A 83 3.29 -0.71 13.41
N GLU A 84 3.62 -1.90 12.92
CA GLU A 84 4.00 -3.06 13.71
C GLU A 84 5.26 -3.69 13.13
N ILE A 85 6.22 -4.01 14.00
CA ILE A 85 7.48 -4.66 13.63
C ILE A 85 7.62 -5.94 14.44
N TYR A 86 8.03 -7.02 13.77
CA TYR A 86 8.12 -8.36 14.32
C TYR A 86 9.50 -8.95 14.06
N ASP A 87 9.93 -9.87 14.93
CA ASP A 87 11.11 -10.69 14.71
C ASP A 87 10.90 -11.75 13.62
N SER A 88 11.95 -12.51 13.32
CA SER A 88 11.96 -13.61 12.34
C SER A 88 10.92 -14.71 12.63
N GLN A 89 10.42 -14.81 13.86
CA GLN A 89 9.40 -15.78 14.29
C GLN A 89 7.98 -15.19 14.29
N GLY A 90 7.81 -13.94 13.83
CA GLY A 90 6.54 -13.24 13.82
C GLY A 90 6.07 -12.80 15.21
N LYS A 91 6.97 -12.68 16.20
CA LYS A 91 6.66 -12.09 17.50
C LYS A 91 6.85 -10.58 17.41
N LYS A 92 5.84 -9.83 17.86
CA LYS A 92 5.85 -8.37 17.85
C LYS A 92 6.98 -7.86 18.75
N LEU A 93 7.85 -7.04 18.18
CA LEU A 93 8.93 -6.33 18.87
C LEU A 93 8.52 -4.92 19.23
N ALA A 94 7.83 -4.23 18.31
CA ALA A 94 7.44 -2.84 18.48
C ALA A 94 6.14 -2.52 17.74
N GLY A 95 5.52 -1.41 18.14
CA GLY A 95 4.45 -0.79 17.37
C GLY A 95 4.21 0.66 17.74
N ALA A 96 3.62 1.40 16.82
CA ALA A 96 3.27 2.80 16.98
C ALA A 96 1.97 3.10 16.22
N THR A 97 1.12 3.93 16.81
CA THR A 97 -0.21 4.23 16.28
C THR A 97 -0.52 5.71 16.44
N THR A 98 -0.99 6.35 15.37
CA THR A 98 -1.51 7.72 15.36
C THR A 98 -2.93 7.77 15.94
N THR A 99 -3.48 8.98 16.09
CA THR A 99 -4.89 9.15 16.51
C THR A 99 -5.84 8.52 15.51
N GLU A 100 -5.58 8.73 14.22
CA GLU A 100 -6.32 8.18 13.09
C GLU A 100 -6.23 6.66 13.09
N GLY A 101 -5.03 6.11 13.28
CA GLY A 101 -4.79 4.66 13.38
C GLY A 101 -5.59 4.01 14.51
N LYS A 102 -5.60 4.63 15.69
CA LYS A 102 -6.38 4.14 16.85
C LYS A 102 -7.88 4.09 16.57
N SER A 103 -8.39 5.02 15.76
CA SER A 103 -9.82 5.08 15.42
C SER A 103 -10.28 3.94 14.51
N VAL A 104 -9.36 3.32 13.76
CA VAL A 104 -9.64 2.25 12.81
C VAL A 104 -9.13 0.87 13.24
N GLU A 105 -8.25 0.80 14.24
CA GLU A 105 -7.59 -0.44 14.68
C GLU A 105 -8.57 -1.57 14.98
N SER A 106 -9.67 -1.28 15.70
CA SER A 106 -10.70 -2.27 16.04
C SER A 106 -11.55 -2.72 14.85
N LEU A 107 -11.52 -1.98 13.74
CA LEU A 107 -12.25 -2.28 12.51
C LEU A 107 -11.41 -3.14 11.55
N LEU A 108 -10.10 -3.20 11.76
CA LEU A 108 -9.22 -3.97 10.90
C LEU A 108 -9.41 -5.48 11.16
N PRO A 109 -9.41 -6.30 10.10
CA PRO A 109 -9.39 -7.74 10.26
C PRO A 109 -8.19 -8.18 11.10
N HIS A 110 -8.43 -8.97 12.13
CA HIS A 110 -7.38 -9.59 12.90
C HIS A 110 -6.51 -10.46 11.98
N HIS A 111 -5.19 -10.40 12.17
CA HIS A 111 -4.23 -11.22 11.45
C HIS A 111 -3.40 -12.01 12.45
N GLY A 112 -3.01 -13.22 12.04
CA GLY A 112 -2.12 -14.07 12.82
C GLY A 112 -0.67 -13.61 12.72
N LYS A 113 0.23 -14.47 13.22
CA LYS A 113 1.67 -14.24 13.09
C LYS A 113 2.08 -14.13 11.62
N PRO A 114 2.90 -13.13 11.25
CA PRO A 114 3.48 -13.04 9.91
C PRO A 114 4.27 -14.30 9.53
N ASN A 115 4.07 -14.81 8.32
CA ASN A 115 4.79 -15.96 7.77
C ASN A 115 4.97 -15.91 6.24
N TYR A 116 4.83 -14.72 5.65
CA TYR A 116 4.81 -14.54 4.20
C TYR A 116 6.22 -14.35 3.62
N PRO A 117 6.54 -14.97 2.47
CA PRO A 117 7.88 -14.88 1.88
C PRO A 117 8.12 -13.58 1.09
N GLU A 118 7.04 -12.97 0.60
CA GLU A 118 7.05 -11.81 -0.30
C GLU A 118 6.24 -10.66 0.26
N ALA A 119 6.58 -9.44 -0.15
CA ALA A 119 5.82 -8.26 0.23
C ALA A 119 4.51 -8.20 -0.56
N PHE A 120 3.44 -7.79 0.12
CA PHE A 120 2.14 -7.60 -0.50
C PHE A 120 1.35 -6.52 0.24
N TYR A 121 0.19 -6.18 -0.31
CA TYR A 121 -0.71 -5.22 0.31
C TYR A 121 -2.16 -5.70 0.26
N ARG A 122 -3.01 -5.07 1.06
CA ARG A 122 -4.46 -5.23 1.00
C ARG A 122 -5.15 -3.89 1.20
N GLY A 123 -5.94 -3.48 0.23
CA GLY A 123 -6.95 -2.45 0.43
C GLY A 123 -8.18 -3.07 1.09
N THR A 124 -8.72 -2.42 2.12
CA THR A 124 -9.96 -2.86 2.78
C THR A 124 -10.85 -1.67 3.01
N LYS A 125 -12.08 -1.74 2.49
CA LYS A 125 -13.15 -0.82 2.88
C LYS A 125 -13.71 -1.29 4.22
N LEU A 126 -13.48 -0.50 5.25
CA LEU A 126 -13.96 -0.72 6.60
C LEU A 126 -15.39 -0.17 6.74
N ASP A 127 -16.01 -0.44 7.89
CA ASP A 127 -17.30 0.13 8.24
C ASP A 127 -17.32 1.65 8.09
N LYS A 128 -18.48 2.20 7.70
CA LYS A 128 -18.69 3.63 7.42
C LYS A 128 -17.91 4.17 6.21
N GLY A 129 -17.42 3.29 5.33
CA GLY A 129 -16.79 3.68 4.06
C GLY A 129 -15.33 4.10 4.16
N VAL A 130 -14.71 3.94 5.34
CA VAL A 130 -13.29 4.26 5.53
C VAL A 130 -12.44 3.28 4.74
N TRP A 131 -11.61 3.77 3.83
CA TRP A 131 -10.67 2.92 3.11
C TRP A 131 -9.32 2.89 3.83
N ALA A 132 -8.85 1.70 4.18
CA ALA A 132 -7.55 1.47 4.77
C ALA A 132 -6.69 0.61 3.84
N LEU A 133 -5.44 1.01 3.68
CA LEU A 133 -4.43 0.23 2.99
C LEU A 133 -3.49 -0.40 4.01
N ARG A 134 -3.33 -1.72 3.90
CA ARG A 134 -2.36 -2.48 4.70
C ARG A 134 -1.21 -2.93 3.83
N VAL A 135 -0.01 -2.79 4.33
CA VAL A 135 1.24 -3.18 3.67
C VAL A 135 1.95 -4.20 4.56
N PHE A 136 2.44 -5.26 3.94
CA PHE A 136 3.08 -6.40 4.59
C PHE A 136 4.45 -6.60 3.93
N VAL A 137 5.53 -6.43 4.68
CA VAL A 137 6.89 -6.49 4.13
C VAL A 137 7.74 -7.44 4.96
N PRO A 138 8.25 -8.54 4.39
CA PRO A 138 9.25 -9.36 5.06
C PRO A 138 10.62 -8.66 4.98
N LEU A 139 11.30 -8.55 6.11
CA LEU A 139 12.57 -7.85 6.26
C LEU A 139 13.73 -8.82 6.10
N ARG A 140 14.77 -8.37 5.41
CA ARG A 140 16.01 -9.11 5.13
C ARG A 140 17.19 -8.19 5.34
N ALA A 141 18.39 -8.75 5.36
CA ALA A 141 19.62 -7.94 5.45
C ALA A 141 19.82 -7.00 4.25
N THR A 142 19.25 -7.31 3.09
CA THR A 142 19.15 -6.40 1.94
C THR A 142 17.77 -6.49 1.29
N THR A 143 17.28 -5.37 0.73
CA THR A 143 16.00 -5.33 0.01
C THR A 143 16.05 -5.99 -1.37
N THR A 144 17.23 -6.08 -1.98
CA THR A 144 17.41 -6.53 -3.36
C THR A 144 17.70 -8.02 -3.48
N ASP A 145 18.23 -8.66 -2.44
CA ASP A 145 18.50 -10.10 -2.44
C ASP A 145 17.38 -10.86 -1.71
N LEU A 146 16.40 -11.30 -2.50
CA LEU A 146 15.26 -12.06 -2.00
C LEU A 146 15.62 -13.48 -1.53
N THR A 147 16.84 -13.96 -1.83
CA THR A 147 17.31 -15.29 -1.40
C THR A 147 17.78 -15.33 0.05
N LEU A 148 18.04 -14.16 0.65
CA LEU A 148 18.45 -14.04 2.04
C LEU A 148 17.32 -14.43 3.00
N PRO A 149 17.68 -14.95 4.19
CA PRO A 149 16.72 -15.30 5.22
C PRO A 149 15.95 -14.07 5.71
N ILE A 150 14.67 -14.29 6.03
CA ILE A 150 13.82 -13.28 6.66
C ILE A 150 14.30 -13.08 8.09
N THR A 151 14.65 -11.84 8.43
CA THR A 151 15.09 -11.45 9.77
C THR A 151 13.96 -10.82 10.59
N GLY A 152 12.84 -10.48 9.95
CA GLY A 152 11.63 -10.04 10.62
C GLY A 152 10.54 -9.60 9.67
N TYR A 153 9.53 -8.92 10.19
CA TYR A 153 8.39 -8.46 9.42
C TYR A 153 8.00 -7.05 9.80
N PHE A 154 7.54 -6.31 8.81
CA PHE A 154 6.88 -5.03 8.98
C PHE A 154 5.45 -5.12 8.47
N GLU A 155 4.54 -4.57 9.27
CA GLU A 155 3.17 -4.30 8.86
C GLU A 155 2.85 -2.83 9.08
N GLY A 156 2.28 -2.19 8.06
CA GLY A 156 1.88 -0.80 8.10
C GLY A 156 0.43 -0.65 7.65
N VAL A 157 -0.35 0.18 8.35
CA VAL A 157 -1.72 0.54 7.93
C VAL A 157 -1.76 2.05 7.67
N ARG A 158 -2.30 2.45 6.51
CA ARG A 158 -2.58 3.83 6.15
C ARG A 158 -4.08 4.01 5.92
N VAL A 159 -4.69 4.92 6.66
CA VAL A 159 -6.06 5.36 6.41
C VAL A 159 -6.03 6.32 5.22
N MET A 160 -6.77 6.00 4.17
CA MET A 160 -6.80 6.82 2.97
C MET A 160 -7.63 8.09 3.23
N PRO A 161 -7.14 9.27 2.81
CA PRO A 161 -7.86 10.52 2.98
C PRO A 161 -9.14 10.53 2.13
N GLN A 162 -10.16 11.27 2.55
CA GLN A 162 -11.50 11.28 1.93
C GLN A 162 -11.48 11.52 0.41
N TRP A 163 -10.61 12.40 -0.09
CA TRP A 163 -10.51 12.67 -1.53
C TRP A 163 -9.99 11.49 -2.37
N GLN A 164 -9.36 10.48 -1.74
CA GLN A 164 -9.00 9.21 -2.39
C GLN A 164 -10.07 8.12 -2.19
N GLN A 165 -11.09 8.37 -1.36
CA GLN A 165 -12.16 7.42 -1.09
C GLN A 165 -13.29 7.51 -2.13
N ASP A 166 -13.42 8.65 -2.82
CA ASP A 166 -14.37 8.94 -3.90
C ASP A 166 -13.83 8.53 -5.29
#